data_AF-A0A7J8J1R4-F1
#
_entry.id   AF-A0A7J8J1R4-F1
#
_cell.length_a   1.000
_cell.length_b   1.000
_cell.length_c   1.000
_cell.angle_alpha   90.00
_cell.angle_beta   90.00
_cell.angle_gamma   90.00
#
_symmetry.space_group_name_H-M   'P 1'
#
loop_
_entity.id
_entity.type
_entity.pdbx_description
1 polymer ?
#
loop_
_entity_poly.entity_id
_entity_poly.type
_entity_poly.pdbx_seq_one_letter_code
_entity_poly.pdbx_strand_id
1 'polypeptide(L)'
;MTYTGLSCLVILGDDLSRVNKEACLAGLRALQLEDGSFCAVPEGSENDMRFIYCASCICYMLNNWSGMDMKKAINYIRRSMSYDSGLAQGAGLESHGGSTFCGIASLCLMGKLEEVFSENQGL
;
A
#
# COMPACT_ATOMS: atom_id res chain seq x y z
N MET A 1 -8.32 7.26 -6.75
CA MET A 1 -9.13 8.31 -6.06
C MET A 1 -9.71 7.86 -4.71
N THR A 2 -9.96 6.57 -4.49
CA THR A 2 -10.58 6.05 -3.25
C THR A 2 -9.89 6.50 -1.96
N TYR A 3 -8.55 6.49 -1.93
CA TYR A 3 -7.78 6.95 -0.76
C TYR A 3 -8.14 8.39 -0.35
N THR A 4 -7.99 9.36 -1.25
CA THR A 4 -8.25 10.76 -0.92
C THR A 4 -9.73 11.03 -0.66
N GLY A 5 -10.64 10.32 -1.33
CA GLY A 5 -12.08 10.42 -1.06
C GLY A 5 -12.44 10.02 0.37
N LEU A 6 -11.95 8.87 0.84
CA LEU A 6 -12.15 8.42 2.22
C LEU A 6 -11.46 9.35 3.22
N SER A 7 -10.24 9.80 2.92
CA SER A 7 -9.50 10.73 3.77
C SER A 7 -10.25 12.06 3.96
N CYS A 8 -10.82 12.63 2.89
CA CYS A 8 -11.64 13.83 2.98
C CYS A 8 -12.87 13.63 3.86
N LEU A 9 -13.57 12.50 3.75
CA LEU A 9 -14.73 12.19 4.59
C LEU A 9 -14.34 12.16 6.08
N VAL A 10 -13.24 11.48 6.42
CA VAL A 10 -12.71 11.43 7.78
C VAL A 10 -12.31 12.82 8.29
N ILE A 11 -11.61 13.63 7.48
CA ILE A 11 -11.23 15.01 7.82
C ILE A 11 -12.47 15.87 8.11
N LEU A 12 -13.54 15.68 7.36
CA LEU A 12 -14.81 16.41 7.51
C LEU A 12 -15.70 15.87 8.64
N GLY A 13 -15.25 14.83 9.37
CA GLY A 13 -15.98 14.26 10.50
C GLY A 13 -17.15 13.34 10.13
N ASP A 14 -17.21 12.85 8.89
CA ASP A 14 -18.18 11.82 8.48
C ASP A 14 -17.81 10.47 9.12
N ASP A 15 -18.82 9.68 9.47
CA ASP A 15 -18.66 8.38 10.15
C ASP A 15 -18.46 7.19 9.18
N LEU A 16 -18.41 7.47 7.87
CA LEU A 16 -18.29 6.52 6.78
C LEU A 16 -19.45 5.51 6.71
N SER A 17 -20.58 5.74 7.40
CA SER A 17 -21.75 4.84 7.41
C SER A 17 -22.37 4.66 6.03
N ARG A 18 -22.22 5.65 5.15
CA ARG A 18 -22.71 5.63 3.76
C ARG A 18 -21.70 5.05 2.77
N VAL A 19 -20.46 4.80 3.18
CA VAL A 19 -19.45 4.18 2.32
C VAL A 19 -19.77 2.71 2.18
N ASN A 20 -19.90 2.21 0.95
CA ASN A 20 -20.01 0.78 0.69
C ASN A 20 -18.64 0.11 0.85
N LYS A 21 -18.30 -0.22 2.11
CA LYS A 21 -16.98 -0.75 2.49
C LYS A 21 -16.64 -2.04 1.75
N GLU A 22 -17.59 -2.96 1.62
CA GLU A 22 -17.39 -4.24 0.91
C GLU A 22 -17.07 -4.03 -0.57
N ALA A 23 -17.78 -3.12 -1.24
CA ALA A 23 -17.49 -2.78 -2.63
C ALA A 23 -16.11 -2.12 -2.80
N CYS A 24 -15.73 -1.22 -1.88
CA CYS A 24 -14.39 -0.61 -1.90
C CYS A 24 -13.30 -1.66 -1.76
N LEU A 25 -13.44 -2.62 -0.83
CA LEU A 25 -12.46 -3.68 -0.59
C LEU A 25 -12.42 -4.70 -1.74
N ALA A 26 -13.57 -5.01 -2.35
CA ALA A 26 -13.62 -5.84 -3.55
C ALA A 26 -12.91 -5.19 -4.73
N GLY A 27 -13.13 -3.89 -4.94
CA GLY A 27 -12.40 -3.11 -5.94
C GLY A 27 -10.90 -3.08 -5.66
N LEU A 28 -10.49 -2.91 -4.40
CA LEU A 28 -9.07 -2.93 -4.01
C LEU A 28 -8.40 -4.25 -4.36
N ARG A 29 -9.04 -5.39 -4.03
CA ARG A 29 -8.52 -6.73 -4.34
C ARG A 29 -8.31 -6.94 -5.84
N ALA A 30 -9.24 -6.44 -6.66
CA ALA A 30 -9.18 -6.59 -8.10
C ALA A 30 -7.99 -5.84 -8.74
N LEU A 31 -7.41 -4.88 -8.03
CA LEU A 31 -6.29 -4.07 -8.50
C LEU A 31 -4.92 -4.65 -8.11
N GLN A 32 -4.87 -5.63 -7.20
CA GLN A 32 -3.60 -6.22 -6.78
C GLN A 32 -3.05 -7.18 -7.83
N LEU A 33 -1.79 -7.02 -8.18
CA LEU A 33 -1.06 -7.86 -9.13
C LEU A 33 -0.38 -9.05 -8.44
N GLU A 34 0.08 -10.01 -9.24
CA GLU A 34 0.73 -11.22 -8.73
C GLU A 34 2.01 -10.94 -7.92
N ASP A 35 2.75 -9.89 -8.29
CA ASP A 35 3.98 -9.47 -7.62
C ASP A 35 3.74 -8.73 -6.30
N GLY A 36 2.48 -8.41 -5.97
CA GLY A 36 2.04 -7.72 -4.77
C GLY A 36 1.81 -6.22 -4.91
N SER A 37 2.20 -5.61 -6.03
CA SER A 37 1.87 -4.22 -6.35
C SER A 37 0.41 -4.06 -6.76
N PHE A 38 0.00 -2.82 -7.02
CA PHE A 38 -1.37 -2.48 -7.39
C PHE A 38 -1.39 -1.61 -8.65
N CYS A 39 -2.38 -1.83 -9.51
CA CYS A 39 -2.80 -0.85 -10.51
C CYS A 39 -3.72 0.22 -9.87
N ALA A 40 -3.89 1.33 -10.56
CA ALA A 40 -4.78 2.43 -10.15
C ALA A 40 -6.25 2.17 -10.50
N VAL A 41 -6.49 1.51 -11.65
CA VAL A 41 -7.83 1.32 -12.24
C VAL A 41 -7.95 -0.09 -12.86
N PRO A 42 -9.16 -0.67 -12.90
CA PRO A 42 -9.37 -2.04 -13.36
C PRO A 42 -9.13 -2.24 -14.86
N GLU A 43 -9.18 -1.17 -15.66
CA GLU A 43 -8.86 -1.19 -17.09
C GLU A 43 -7.35 -1.34 -17.36
N GLY A 44 -6.52 -1.23 -16.33
CA GLY A 44 -5.06 -1.28 -16.40
C GLY A 44 -4.42 0.10 -16.30
N SER A 45 -3.25 0.15 -15.66
CA SER A 45 -2.40 1.33 -15.51
C SER A 45 -0.97 0.90 -15.22
N GLU A 46 -0.09 1.85 -14.93
CA GLU A 46 1.16 1.55 -14.24
C GLU A 46 0.91 0.97 -12.84
N ASN A 47 1.93 0.30 -12.30
CA ASN A 47 1.94 -0.28 -10.96
C ASN A 47 3.25 0.07 -10.23
N ASP A 48 3.14 0.71 -9.07
CA ASP A 48 4.29 1.09 -8.25
C ASP A 48 3.90 1.33 -6.77
N MET A 49 4.90 1.73 -5.98
CA MET A 49 4.80 1.95 -4.54
C MET A 49 3.68 2.92 -4.13
N ARG A 50 3.28 3.87 -4.99
CA ARG A 50 2.20 4.83 -4.70
C ARG A 50 0.88 4.11 -4.44
N PHE A 51 0.60 3.07 -5.20
CA PHE A 51 -0.67 2.35 -5.11
C PHE A 51 -0.71 1.36 -3.95
N ILE A 52 0.44 0.85 -3.49
CA ILE A 52 0.54 0.13 -2.21
C ILE A 52 0.18 1.07 -1.05
N TYR A 53 0.68 2.30 -1.05
CA TYR A 53 0.34 3.28 -0.02
C TYR A 53 -1.16 3.63 -0.03
N CYS A 54 -1.72 3.85 -1.22
CA CYS A 54 -3.16 4.10 -1.36
C CYS A 54 -3.99 2.93 -0.82
N ALA A 55 -3.64 1.69 -1.19
CA ALA A 55 -4.31 0.49 -0.72
C ALA A 55 -4.22 0.33 0.80
N SER A 56 -3.05 0.58 1.38
CA SER A 56 -2.81 0.50 2.83
C SER A 56 -3.64 1.53 3.59
N CYS A 57 -3.72 2.77 3.10
CA CYS A 57 -4.55 3.81 3.70
C CYS A 57 -6.04 3.46 3.66
N ILE A 58 -6.53 2.92 2.54
CA ILE A 58 -7.93 2.51 2.39
C ILE A 58 -8.26 1.39 3.41
N CYS A 59 -7.45 0.34 3.47
CA CYS A 59 -7.63 -0.74 4.44
C CYS A 59 -7.59 -0.25 5.88
N TYR A 60 -6.66 0.66 6.21
CA TYR A 60 -6.55 1.25 7.54
C TYR A 60 -7.77 2.09 7.92
N MET A 61 -8.19 3.03 7.06
CA MET A 61 -9.35 3.90 7.33
C MET A 61 -10.66 3.10 7.44
N LEU A 62 -10.80 2.01 6.69
CA LEU A 62 -11.95 1.11 6.78
C LEU A 62 -11.82 0.07 7.90
N ASN A 63 -10.68 0.05 8.61
CA ASN A 63 -10.33 -0.93 9.63
C ASN A 63 -10.54 -2.38 9.15
N ASN A 64 -10.17 -2.67 7.90
CA ASN A 64 -10.34 -3.98 7.29
C ASN A 64 -9.27 -4.24 6.21
N TRP A 65 -8.42 -5.23 6.47
CA TRP A 65 -7.30 -5.60 5.60
C TRP A 65 -7.62 -6.68 4.57
N SER A 66 -8.87 -7.13 4.46
CA SER A 66 -9.30 -8.09 3.42
C SER A 66 -9.23 -7.52 2.00
N GLY A 67 -8.97 -6.22 1.84
CA GLY A 67 -8.79 -5.55 0.55
C GLY A 67 -7.50 -5.95 -0.19
N MET A 68 -6.55 -6.63 0.48
CA MET A 68 -5.28 -7.01 -0.11
C MET A 68 -4.73 -8.32 0.44
N ASP A 69 -3.92 -9.00 -0.37
CA ASP A 69 -2.90 -9.93 0.10
C ASP A 69 -1.72 -9.12 0.68
N MET A 70 -1.74 -8.93 1.99
CA MET A 70 -0.74 -8.18 2.73
C MET A 70 0.66 -8.80 2.59
N LYS A 71 0.77 -10.12 2.52
CA LYS A 71 2.07 -10.81 2.44
C LYS A 71 2.76 -10.49 1.11
N LYS A 72 2.01 -10.50 0.01
CA LYS A 72 2.53 -10.10 -1.30
C LYS A 72 2.92 -8.62 -1.33
N ALA A 73 2.08 -7.74 -0.77
CA ALA A 73 2.40 -6.31 -0.70
C ALA A 73 3.70 -6.05 0.09
N ILE A 74 3.88 -6.70 1.24
CA ILE A 74 5.13 -6.64 2.02
C ILE A 74 6.33 -7.14 1.20
N ASN A 75 6.18 -8.25 0.48
CA ASN A 75 7.26 -8.76 -0.37
C ASN A 75 7.64 -7.78 -1.50
N TYR A 76 6.67 -7.08 -2.10
CA TYR A 76 6.94 -6.05 -3.08
C TYR A 76 7.71 -4.87 -2.47
N ILE A 77 7.32 -4.41 -1.28
CA ILE A 77 8.02 -3.34 -0.54
C ILE A 77 9.48 -3.76 -0.29
N ARG A 78 9.71 -4.98 0.23
CA ARG A 78 11.05 -5.52 0.49
C ARG A 78 11.93 -5.53 -0.75
N ARG A 79 11.39 -6.06 -1.86
CA ARG A 79 12.12 -6.15 -3.14
C ARG A 79 12.43 -4.80 -3.77
N SER A 80 11.76 -3.74 -3.33
CA SER A 80 11.95 -2.38 -3.84
C SER A 80 13.05 -1.61 -3.09
N MET A 81 13.69 -2.22 -2.09
CA MET A 81 14.90 -1.64 -1.49
C MET A 81 16.03 -1.64 -2.51
N SER A 82 16.64 -0.47 -2.72
CA SER A 82 17.76 -0.28 -3.63
C SER A 82 19.11 -0.43 -2.91
N TYR A 83 20.20 -0.33 -3.67
CA TYR A 83 21.57 -0.53 -3.16
C TYR A 83 21.99 0.51 -2.11
N ASP A 84 21.32 1.66 -2.08
CA ASP A 84 21.53 2.77 -1.13
C ASP A 84 20.63 2.67 0.11
N SER A 85 19.94 1.53 0.29
CA SER A 85 18.97 1.27 1.37
C SER A 85 17.70 2.12 1.36
N GLY A 86 17.51 2.99 0.36
CA GLY A 86 16.23 3.65 0.12
C GLY A 86 15.25 2.72 -0.60
N LEU A 87 13.95 3.04 -0.56
CA LEU A 87 12.96 2.32 -1.37
C LEU A 87 12.71 3.05 -2.69
N ALA A 88 12.68 2.27 -3.76
CA ALA A 88 12.36 2.70 -5.10
C ALA A 88 10.88 2.49 -5.43
N GLN A 89 10.45 2.91 -6.63
CA GLN A 89 9.07 2.67 -7.11
C GLN A 89 8.76 1.17 -7.29
N GLY A 90 9.80 0.38 -7.55
CA GLY A 90 9.75 -1.07 -7.75
C GLY A 90 11.18 -1.63 -7.77
N ALA A 91 11.30 -2.96 -7.82
CA ALA A 91 12.60 -3.64 -7.75
C ALA A 91 13.57 -3.19 -8.88
N GLY A 92 14.82 -2.91 -8.51
CA GLY A 92 15.89 -2.54 -9.45
C GLY A 92 15.88 -1.08 -9.91
N LEU A 93 14.95 -0.26 -9.41
CA LEU A 93 14.89 1.17 -9.73
C LEU A 93 15.69 2.01 -8.70
N GLU A 94 15.92 3.28 -9.04
CA GLU A 94 16.56 4.25 -8.14
C GLU A 94 15.66 4.53 -6.93
N SER A 95 16.28 4.63 -5.74
CA SER A 95 15.54 5.00 -4.54
C SER A 95 15.01 6.42 -4.65
N HIS A 96 13.87 6.69 -4.03
CA HIS A 96 13.26 8.01 -4.08
C HIS A 96 12.52 8.31 -2.78
N GLY A 97 12.60 9.57 -2.32
CA GLY A 97 11.96 9.99 -1.06
C GLY A 97 10.45 9.71 -1.03
N GLY A 98 9.76 9.92 -2.16
CA GLY A 98 8.34 9.61 -2.29
C GLY A 98 8.00 8.13 -2.14
N SER A 99 8.76 7.24 -2.79
CA SER A 99 8.54 5.79 -2.71
C SER A 99 8.96 5.24 -1.34
N THR A 100 10.01 5.80 -0.76
CA THR A 100 10.44 5.53 0.61
C THR A 100 9.35 5.87 1.61
N PHE A 101 8.76 7.06 1.53
CA PHE A 101 7.59 7.39 2.34
C PHE A 101 6.45 6.39 2.12
N CYS A 102 6.09 6.10 0.86
CA CYS A 102 4.98 5.21 0.56
C CYS A 102 5.18 3.81 1.16
N GLY A 103 6.36 3.21 1.00
CA GLY A 103 6.66 1.88 1.53
C GLY A 103 6.72 1.84 3.06
N ILE A 104 7.47 2.77 3.68
CA ILE A 104 7.59 2.84 5.14
C ILE A 104 6.23 3.13 5.79
N ALA A 105 5.48 4.12 5.30
CA ALA A 105 4.16 4.45 5.84
C ALA A 105 3.17 3.28 5.68
N SER A 106 3.23 2.53 4.56
CA SER A 106 2.43 1.33 4.39
C SER A 106 2.74 0.28 5.46
N LEU A 107 4.01 0.01 5.72
CA LEU A 107 4.44 -0.94 6.75
C LEU A 107 4.04 -0.48 8.16
N CYS A 108 4.09 0.82 8.45
CA CYS A 108 3.59 1.39 9.70
C CYS A 108 2.08 1.14 9.86
N LEU A 109 1.28 1.44 8.82
CA LEU A 109 -0.17 1.21 8.84
C LEU A 109 -0.51 -0.28 9.03
N MET A 110 0.26 -1.18 8.41
CA MET A 110 0.12 -2.62 8.58
C MET A 110 0.56 -3.13 9.97
N GLY A 111 1.32 -2.34 10.75
CA GLY A 111 1.95 -2.80 11.99
C GLY A 111 3.08 -3.80 11.74
N LYS A 112 3.82 -3.65 10.62
CA LYS A 112 4.80 -4.62 10.10
C LYS A 112 6.19 -4.05 9.88
N LEU A 113 6.44 -2.80 10.28
CA LEU A 113 7.73 -2.13 10.06
C LEU A 113 8.91 -2.91 10.66
N GLU A 114 8.84 -3.23 11.95
CA GLU A 114 9.92 -3.94 12.66
C GLU A 114 10.12 -5.37 12.15
N GLU A 115 9.03 -6.07 11.80
CA GLU A 115 9.11 -7.41 11.20
C GLU A 115 9.90 -7.39 9.90
N VAL A 116 9.73 -6.33 9.10
CA VAL A 116 10.39 -6.21 7.81
C VAL A 116 11.86 -5.79 7.94
N PHE A 117 12.19 -4.89 8.86
CA PHE A 117 13.54 -4.31 8.97
C PHE A 117 14.36 -4.76 10.18
N SER A 118 13.88 -5.72 10.98
CA SER A 118 14.69 -6.30 12.06
C SER A 118 15.98 -6.94 11.52
N GLU A 119 17.08 -6.73 12.24
CA GLU A 119 18.46 -7.10 11.88
C GLU A 119 18.71 -8.62 11.65
N ASN A 120 17.71 -9.48 11.85
CA ASN A 120 17.84 -10.94 11.79
C ASN A 120 17.59 -11.56 10.41
N GLN A 121 17.59 -10.78 9.32
CA GLN A 121 17.59 -11.32 7.97
C GLN A 121 18.95 -11.08 7.33
N GLY A 122 19.86 -12.01 7.63
CA GLY A 122 21.25 -11.98 7.23
C GLY A 122 21.45 -11.62 5.76
N LEU A 123 22.38 -10.70 5.55
CA LEU A 123 23.27 -10.73 4.40
C LEU A 123 23.96 -12.10 4.30
#